data_AF-A0A7D5MJ77-F1
#
_entry.id   AF-A0A7D5MJ77-F1
#
_cell.length_a   1.000
_cell.length_b   1.000
_cell.length_c   1.000
_cell.angle_alpha   90.00
_cell.angle_beta   90.00
_cell.angle_gamma   90.00
#
_symmetry.space_group_name_H-M   'P 1'
#
loop_
_entity.id
_entity.type
_entity.pdbx_description
1 polymer ?
#
loop_
_entity_poly.entity_id
_entity_poly.type
_entity_poly.pdbx_seq_one_letter_code
_entity_poly.pdbx_strand_id
1 'polypeptide(L)'
;MIDRKTEWENEDSWLWKGLAIIVGIGFISFFTWGEITDYRFNSNHKFTIATTVGHTGGGWVDYEFTVNGVVYKRGDKGLTLKSINAKYFVKYYTPDPSVLAKIVSDDEVPDCIGEPPPNGWAELPSCE
;
A
#
# COMPACT_ATOMS: atom_id res chain seq x y z
N MET A 1 25.78 -6.10 56.57
CA MET A 1 26.54 -5.82 55.35
C MET A 1 25.63 -6.25 54.21
N ILE A 2 24.86 -5.32 53.63
CA ILE A 2 23.90 -5.65 52.57
C ILE A 2 24.71 -5.91 51.30
N ASP A 3 24.50 -7.07 50.70
CA ASP A 3 25.24 -7.53 49.53
C ASP A 3 24.78 -6.72 48.31
N ARG A 4 25.57 -5.69 47.96
CA ARG A 4 25.31 -4.80 46.83
C ARG A 4 25.11 -5.56 45.53
N LYS A 5 25.62 -6.79 45.40
CA LYS A 5 25.55 -7.57 44.16
C LYS A 5 24.10 -7.94 43.78
N THR A 6 23.28 -8.25 44.78
CA THR A 6 21.85 -8.59 44.61
C THR A 6 20.97 -7.40 44.21
N GLU A 7 21.41 -6.17 44.46
CA GLU A 7 20.64 -4.95 44.19
C GLU A 7 20.71 -4.58 42.69
N TRP A 8 21.91 -4.67 42.09
CA TRP A 8 22.12 -4.40 40.64
C TRP A 8 21.43 -5.42 39.74
N GLU A 9 21.44 -6.71 40.09
CA GLU A 9 20.76 -7.76 39.30
C GLU A 9 19.23 -7.59 39.28
N ASN A 10 18.67 -7.02 40.35
CA ASN A 10 17.23 -6.79 40.46
C ASN A 10 16.81 -5.50 39.73
N GLU A 11 17.67 -4.47 39.73
CA GLU A 11 17.48 -3.23 38.97
C GLU A 11 17.60 -3.43 37.44
N ASP A 12 18.49 -4.30 36.96
CA ASP A 12 18.53 -4.60 35.53
C ASP A 12 17.31 -5.44 35.08
N SER A 13 16.80 -6.33 35.93
CA SER A 13 15.67 -7.21 35.60
C SER A 13 14.38 -6.46 35.28
N TRP A 14 14.05 -5.39 36.02
CA TRP A 14 12.82 -4.63 35.77
C TRP A 14 12.91 -3.75 34.52
N LEU A 15 14.09 -3.20 34.22
CA LEU A 15 14.34 -2.42 33.01
C LEU A 15 14.17 -3.27 31.76
N TRP A 16 14.76 -4.47 31.74
CA TRP A 16 14.62 -5.41 30.61
C TRP A 16 13.17 -5.92 30.45
N LYS A 17 12.45 -6.19 31.54
CA LYS A 17 11.03 -6.56 31.50
C LYS A 17 10.16 -5.42 30.98
N GLY A 18 10.41 -4.18 31.42
CA GLY A 18 9.70 -3.00 30.93
C GLY A 18 9.94 -2.77 29.44
N LEU A 19 11.18 -2.91 28.97
CA LEU A 19 11.54 -2.78 27.57
C LEU A 19 10.86 -3.86 26.70
N ALA A 20 10.83 -5.11 27.17
CA ALA A 20 10.16 -6.21 26.46
C ALA A 20 8.65 -5.96 26.29
N ILE A 21 7.99 -5.37 27.29
CA ILE A 21 6.57 -5.02 27.21
C ILE A 21 6.34 -3.92 26.17
N ILE A 22 7.16 -2.87 26.15
CA ILE A 22 7.03 -1.78 25.17
C ILE A 22 7.24 -2.31 23.74
N VAL A 23 8.25 -3.15 23.52
CA VAL A 23 8.50 -3.79 22.23
C VAL A 23 7.32 -4.69 21.84
N GLY A 24 6.77 -5.46 22.78
CA GLY A 24 5.59 -6.30 22.54
C GLY A 24 4.35 -5.49 22.13
N ILE A 25 4.07 -4.38 22.81
CA ILE A 25 2.95 -3.48 22.46
C ILE A 25 3.17 -2.84 21.10
N GLY A 26 4.39 -2.38 20.80
CA GLY A 26 4.73 -1.80 19.50
C GLY A 26 4.54 -2.80 18.36
N PHE A 27 4.96 -4.05 18.58
CA PHE A 27 4.80 -5.13 17.61
C PHE A 27 3.33 -5.46 17.36
N ILE A 28 2.51 -5.62 18.40
CA ILE A 28 1.07 -5.89 18.25
C ILE A 28 0.38 -4.72 17.52
N SER A 29 0.73 -3.48 17.88
CA SER A 29 0.16 -2.28 17.25
C SER A 29 0.50 -2.22 15.75
N PHE A 30 1.73 -2.56 15.39
CA PHE A 30 2.18 -2.60 13.99
C PHE A 30 1.41 -3.64 13.17
N PHE A 31 1.25 -4.86 13.69
CA PHE A 31 0.52 -5.93 12.99
C PHE A 31 -0.97 -5.63 12.86
N THR A 32 -1.60 -5.17 13.93
CA THR A 32 -3.03 -4.83 13.90
C THR A 32 -3.32 -3.66 12.96
N TRP A 33 -2.44 -2.66 12.88
CA TRP A 33 -2.58 -1.58 11.89
C TRP A 33 -2.48 -2.08 10.45
N GLY A 34 -1.49 -2.93 10.15
CA GLY A 34 -1.31 -3.50 8.81
C GLY A 34 -2.53 -4.28 8.33
N GLU A 35 -3.05 -5.18 9.18
CA GLU A 35 -4.25 -5.96 8.85
C GLU A 35 -5.49 -5.08 8.66
N ILE A 36 -5.67 -4.04 9.48
CA ILE A 36 -6.79 -3.10 9.34
C ILE A 36 -6.70 -2.32 8.03
N THR A 37 -5.51 -1.86 7.64
CA THR A 37 -5.33 -1.14 6.37
C THR A 37 -5.61 -2.02 5.16
N ASP A 38 -5.15 -3.28 5.20
CA ASP A 38 -5.38 -4.24 4.12
C ASP A 38 -6.85 -4.64 4.04
N TYR A 39 -7.52 -4.87 5.17
CA TYR A 39 -8.96 -5.16 5.21
C TYR A 39 -9.78 -4.00 4.64
N ARG A 40 -9.49 -2.76 5.05
CA ARG A 40 -10.18 -1.56 4.53
C ARG A 40 -9.94 -1.38 3.04
N PHE A 41 -8.70 -1.58 2.58
CA PHE A 41 -8.38 -1.53 1.17
C PHE A 41 -9.15 -2.59 0.39
N ASN A 42 -9.29 -3.80 0.92
CA ASN A 42 -9.98 -4.87 0.21
C ASN A 42 -11.51 -4.73 0.23
N SER A 43 -12.10 -4.11 1.27
CA SER A 43 -13.56 -3.96 1.36
C SER A 43 -14.12 -2.79 0.54
N ASN A 44 -13.35 -1.72 0.32
CA ASN A 44 -13.82 -0.50 -0.34
C ASN A 44 -12.90 -0.07 -1.49
N HIS A 45 -12.57 -1.00 -2.37
CA HIS A 45 -11.78 -0.69 -3.55
C HIS A 45 -12.63 -0.54 -4.79
N LYS A 46 -12.05 0.16 -5.75
CA LYS A 46 -12.51 0.21 -7.13
C LYS A 46 -11.33 0.17 -8.08
N PHE A 47 -11.64 -0.05 -9.35
CA PHE A 47 -10.65 -0.13 -10.41
C PHE A 47 -10.76 1.06 -11.34
N THR A 48 -9.62 1.53 -11.82
CA THR A 48 -9.53 2.54 -12.88
C THR A 48 -8.34 2.22 -13.77
N ILE A 49 -8.16 3.01 -14.82
CA ILE A 49 -6.97 2.97 -15.67
C ILE A 49 -5.99 4.03 -15.17
N ALA A 50 -4.75 3.63 -15.00
CA ALA A 50 -3.63 4.53 -14.86
C ALA A 50 -2.76 4.53 -16.11
N THR A 51 -2.13 5.66 -16.37
CA THR A 51 -1.10 5.81 -17.40
C THR A 51 0.25 5.96 -16.72
N THR A 52 1.22 5.14 -17.12
CA THR A 52 2.61 5.30 -16.64
C THR A 52 3.23 6.57 -17.20
N VAL A 53 3.83 7.40 -16.35
CA VAL A 53 4.45 8.67 -16.73
C VAL A 53 5.98 8.61 -16.73
N GLY A 54 6.58 7.66 -16.02
CA GLY A 54 8.04 7.53 -15.99
C GLY A 54 8.55 6.42 -15.08
N HIS A 55 9.87 6.25 -15.07
CA HIS A 55 10.57 5.33 -14.18
C HIS A 55 11.36 6.11 -13.15
N THR A 56 11.16 5.77 -11.88
CA THR A 56 12.04 6.17 -10.79
C THR A 56 12.98 4.97 -10.53
N GLY A 57 14.30 5.20 -10.48
CA GLY A 57 15.30 4.13 -10.45
C GLY A 57 15.04 3.04 -9.39
N GLY A 58 15.54 1.82 -9.61
CA GLY A 58 15.35 0.69 -8.69
C GLY A 58 14.03 -0.06 -8.85
N GLY A 59 13.40 0.02 -10.04
CA GLY A 59 12.18 -0.73 -10.36
C GLY A 59 10.88 -0.06 -9.91
N TRP A 60 10.92 1.25 -9.67
CA TRP A 60 9.73 2.05 -9.41
C TRP A 60 9.19 2.65 -10.70
N VAL A 61 7.86 2.65 -10.83
CA VAL A 61 7.19 3.28 -11.96
C VAL A 61 6.21 4.29 -11.43
N ASP A 62 6.33 5.51 -11.95
CA ASP A 62 5.40 6.59 -11.68
C ASP A 62 4.24 6.46 -12.66
N TYR A 63 3.03 6.57 -12.14
CA TYR A 63 1.80 6.54 -12.91
C TYR A 63 0.83 7.61 -12.41
N GLU A 64 -0.05 8.01 -13.30
CA GLU A 64 -1.14 8.92 -13.02
C GLU A 64 -2.48 8.31 -13.39
N PHE A 65 -3.50 8.61 -12.61
CA PHE A 65 -4.85 8.13 -12.86
C PHE A 65 -5.87 9.20 -12.47
N THR A 66 -7.03 9.16 -13.11
CA THR A 66 -8.09 10.14 -12.88
C THR A 66 -9.28 9.48 -12.21
N VAL A 67 -9.76 10.09 -11.12
CA VAL A 67 -11.01 9.70 -10.45
C VAL A 67 -11.82 10.96 -10.22
N ASN A 68 -13.06 10.98 -10.66
CA ASN A 68 -14.00 12.10 -10.56
C ASN A 68 -13.42 13.43 -11.08
N GLY A 69 -12.63 13.37 -12.16
CA GLY A 69 -11.98 14.54 -12.77
C GLY A 69 -10.73 15.04 -12.03
N VAL A 70 -10.32 14.40 -10.94
CA VAL A 70 -9.09 14.72 -10.20
C VAL A 70 -7.99 13.76 -10.62
N VAL A 71 -6.83 14.30 -10.99
CA VAL A 71 -5.64 13.53 -11.35
C VAL A 71 -4.81 13.25 -10.11
N TYR A 72 -4.51 11.98 -9.88
CA TYR A 72 -3.66 11.49 -8.80
C TYR A 72 -2.37 10.93 -9.37
N LYS A 73 -1.25 11.18 -8.70
CA LYS A 73 0.08 10.67 -9.07
C LYS A 73 0.62 9.76 -7.98
N ARG A 74 1.19 8.64 -8.39
CA ARG A 74 1.72 7.60 -7.50
C ARG A 74 2.93 6.92 -8.11
N GLY A 75 3.75 6.34 -7.24
CA GLY A 75 4.78 5.40 -7.60
C GLY A 75 4.46 4.05 -6.97
N ASP A 76 4.59 2.98 -7.75
CA ASP A 76 4.48 1.60 -7.24
C ASP A 76 5.73 0.81 -7.66
N LYS A 77 6.02 -0.24 -6.88
CA LYS A 77 7.20 -1.08 -7.03
C LYS A 77 6.77 -2.44 -7.57
N GLY A 78 7.38 -2.83 -8.68
CA GLY A 78 6.81 -3.89 -9.51
C GLY A 78 5.76 -3.22 -10.40
N LEU A 79 5.82 -3.38 -11.70
CA LEU A 79 5.95 -4.64 -12.42
C LEU A 79 7.03 -4.48 -13.50
N THR A 80 7.33 -5.49 -14.31
CA THR A 80 8.08 -5.25 -15.56
C THR A 80 7.21 -4.48 -16.54
N LEU A 81 6.78 -3.28 -16.16
CA LEU A 81 6.04 -2.35 -17.00
C LEU A 81 7.02 -1.97 -18.11
N LYS A 82 6.79 -2.56 -19.30
CA LYS A 82 7.75 -2.51 -20.41
C LYS A 82 7.76 -1.16 -21.11
N SER A 83 6.82 -0.29 -20.76
CA SER A 83 6.38 0.81 -21.60
C SER A 83 6.00 2.02 -20.74
N ILE A 84 6.63 3.16 -21.02
CA ILE A 84 6.18 4.49 -20.59
C ILE A 84 4.98 4.87 -21.46
N ASN A 85 4.02 5.61 -20.91
CA ASN A 85 2.74 5.97 -21.54
C ASN A 85 1.80 4.79 -21.84
N ALA A 86 2.04 3.62 -21.25
CA ALA A 86 1.09 2.51 -21.32
C ALA A 86 0.02 2.63 -20.24
N LYS A 87 -1.12 1.99 -20.52
CA LYS A 87 -2.31 1.96 -19.67
C LYS A 87 -2.32 0.68 -18.86
N TYR A 88 -2.54 0.77 -17.56
CA TYR A 88 -2.60 -0.38 -16.65
C TYR A 88 -3.80 -0.28 -15.72
N PHE A 89 -4.27 -1.43 -15.24
CA PHE A 89 -5.32 -1.47 -14.24
C PHE A 89 -4.78 -1.12 -12.86
N VAL A 90 -5.43 -0.15 -12.20
CA VAL A 90 -5.11 0.27 -10.85
C VAL A 90 -6.31 0.07 -9.94
N LYS A 91 -6.06 -0.57 -8.79
CA LYS A 91 -6.99 -0.69 -7.68
C LYS A 91 -6.73 0.47 -6.72
N TYR A 92 -7.75 1.26 -6.41
CA TYR A 92 -7.65 2.38 -5.49
C TYR A 92 -8.71 2.30 -4.38
N TYR A 93 -8.42 2.93 -3.25
CA TYR A 93 -9.33 3.02 -2.11
C TYR A 93 -10.37 4.11 -2.34
N THR A 94 -11.65 3.73 -2.35
CA THR A 94 -12.75 4.63 -2.74
C THR A 94 -12.91 5.86 -1.86
N PRO A 95 -12.81 5.77 -0.52
CA PRO A 95 -12.96 6.94 0.34
C PRO A 95 -11.85 7.98 0.15
N ASP A 96 -10.66 7.53 -0.22
CA ASP A 96 -9.53 8.42 -0.51
C ASP A 96 -8.54 7.77 -1.50
N PRO A 97 -8.67 8.09 -2.81
CA PRO A 97 -7.74 7.59 -3.84
C PRO A 97 -6.31 8.08 -3.64
N SER A 98 -6.11 9.16 -2.87
CA SER A 98 -4.80 9.74 -2.60
C SER A 98 -4.03 9.04 -1.50
N VAL A 99 -4.61 8.05 -0.82
CA VAL A 99 -3.99 7.34 0.31
C VAL A 99 -3.54 5.93 -0.09
N LEU A 100 -4.35 5.19 -0.86
CA LEU A 100 -4.00 3.83 -1.30
C LEU A 100 -4.42 3.60 -2.75
N ALA A 101 -3.44 3.31 -3.60
CA ALA A 101 -3.63 2.83 -4.96
C ALA A 101 -2.49 1.90 -5.32
N LYS A 102 -2.79 0.83 -6.06
CA LYS A 102 -1.83 -0.21 -6.45
C LYS A 102 -2.13 -0.73 -7.85
N ILE A 103 -1.10 -1.02 -8.64
CA ILE A 103 -1.27 -1.66 -9.95
C ILE A 103 -1.66 -3.14 -9.73
N VAL A 104 -2.66 -3.62 -10.49
CA VAL A 104 -3.26 -4.94 -10.29
C VAL A 104 -2.73 -5.97 -11.29
N SER A 105 -2.30 -5.53 -12.47
CA SER A 105 -1.84 -6.39 -13.56
C SER A 105 -0.62 -5.80 -14.26
N ASP A 106 0.30 -6.67 -14.66
CA ASP A 106 1.50 -6.37 -15.47
C ASP A 106 1.14 -6.20 -16.95
N ASP A 107 -0.03 -6.72 -17.33
CA ASP A 107 -0.54 -6.63 -18.68
C ASP A 107 -1.13 -5.25 -18.93
N GLU A 108 -0.79 -4.69 -20.10
CA GLU A 108 -1.40 -3.46 -20.58
C GLU A 108 -2.91 -3.64 -20.75
N VAL A 109 -3.66 -2.58 -20.47
CA VAL A 109 -5.12 -2.59 -20.68
C VAL A 109 -5.40 -2.80 -22.16
N PRO A 110 -6.15 -3.85 -22.54
CA PRO A 110 -6.43 -4.13 -23.93
C PRO A 110 -7.40 -3.09 -24.51
N ASP A 111 -7.28 -2.81 -25.81
CA ASP A 111 -8.03 -1.73 -26.51
C ASP A 111 -9.55 -1.89 -26.48
N CYS A 112 -10.05 -3.10 -26.22
CA CYS A 112 -11.47 -3.40 -26.04
C CYS A 112 -12.06 -2.78 -24.76
N ILE A 113 -11.21 -2.42 -23.79
CA ILE A 113 -11.64 -1.73 -22.57
C ILE A 113 -11.69 -0.24 -22.85
N GLY A 114 -12.90 0.31 -22.80
CA GLY A 114 -13.14 1.75 -22.94
C GLY A 114 -12.60 2.58 -21.77
N GLU A 115 -12.92 3.88 -21.78
CA GLU A 115 -12.54 4.77 -20.68
C GLU A 115 -13.21 4.38 -19.36
N PRO A 116 -12.49 4.52 -18.22
CA PRO A 116 -13.07 4.26 -16.92
C PRO A 116 -14.21 5.24 -16.62
N PRO A 117 -15.29 4.80 -15.96
CA PRO A 117 -16.31 5.71 -15.48
C PRO A 117 -15.71 6.67 -14.43
N PRO A 118 -16.32 7.84 -14.18
CA PRO A 118 -15.76 8.85 -13.26
C PRO A 118 -15.40 8.29 -11.88
N ASN A 119 -16.18 7.35 -11.37
CA ASN A 119 -15.98 6.74 -10.07
C ASN A 119 -15.41 5.30 -10.14
N GLY A 120 -14.72 4.96 -11.23
CA GLY A 120 -14.10 3.64 -11.43
C GLY A 120 -15.10 2.47 -11.54
N TRP A 121 -14.59 1.32 -11.95
CA TRP A 121 -15.34 0.08 -11.98
C TRP A 121 -15.39 -0.58 -10.60
N ALA A 122 -16.50 -1.24 -10.29
CA ALA A 122 -16.61 -2.07 -9.10
C ALA A 122 -15.75 -3.33 -9.20
N GLU A 123 -15.64 -3.88 -10.42
CA GLU A 123 -14.88 -5.10 -10.73
C GLU A 123 -13.99 -4.85 -11.97
N LEU A 124 -12.96 -5.67 -12.14
CA LEU A 124 -12.08 -5.58 -13.31
C LEU A 124 -12.87 -5.93 -14.57
N PRO A 125 -12.97 -5.02 -15.55
CA PRO A 125 -13.60 -5.35 -16.81
C PRO A 125 -12.69 -6.32 -17.57
N SER A 126 -13.30 -7.30 -18.23
CA SER A 126 -12.61 -8.26 -19.10
C SER A 126 -13.17 -8.16 -20.51
N CYS A 127 -12.34 -8.49 -21.49
CA CYS A 127 -12.80 -8.62 -22.86
C CYS A 127 -13.21 -10.08 -23.08
N GLU A 128 -14.48 -10.29 -23.38
CA GLU A 128 -14.98 -11.57 -23.90
C GLU A 128 -14.71 -11.70 -25.40
#